data_AF-A0A955B916-F1
#
_entry.id   AF-A0A955B916-F1
#
_cell.length_a   1.000
_cell.length_b   1.000
_cell.length_c   1.000
_cell.angle_alpha   90.00
_cell.angle_beta   90.00
_cell.angle_gamma   90.00
#
_symmetry.space_group_name_H-M   'P 1'
#
loop_
_entity.id
_entity.type
_entity.pdbx_description
1 polymer ?
#
loop_
_entity_poly.entity_id
_entity_poly.type
_entity_poly.pdbx_seq_one_letter_code
_entity_poly.pdbx_strand_id
1 'polypeptide(L)'
;MNLSKRRLAILALLTLFAVAVLFASVCSFGFQSVLLDNVQDSGHVVVFAIVAIVTFAIGRSWGLQGIANYCQAGAVSLVCGIGIEVIQYPLPNRDASLGDIGRDSLGIVSGLLVAAGLVSFRQAALRSWTWRAPLIFGGFCLLSYGVFPVVDCVLAKVRRNASVPIVMSTDHFWWKRFVSKHEADWWLAETPADWPNDPDGLGCYVLFYTNDTYPGINVRELWPDWSHATHLSFEVYSFMKDPVDLVVRVNDWVHYKRGDHYADRYNGVHSIQPGFQRITIPIAEIRDAPKTREMDMSNIGGLFFFLLNSESEVRLMLDNVQLETR
;
A
#
# COMPACT_ATOMS: atom_id res chain seq x y z
N MET A 1 31.13 32.24 17.36
CA MET A 1 31.36 30.81 17.02
C MET A 1 32.13 30.74 15.71
N ASN A 2 33.34 30.15 15.69
CA ASN A 2 34.20 30.12 14.49
C ASN A 2 33.49 29.49 13.29
N LEU A 3 33.75 30.03 12.08
CA LEU A 3 33.18 29.54 10.82
C LEU A 3 33.37 28.01 10.64
N SER A 4 34.49 27.48 11.15
CA SER A 4 34.81 26.05 11.17
C SER A 4 33.87 25.24 12.06
N LYS A 5 33.56 25.72 13.28
CA LYS A 5 32.63 25.06 14.21
C LYS A 5 31.20 25.01 13.69
N ARG A 6 30.77 26.08 12.99
CA ARG A 6 29.44 26.14 12.35
C ARG A 6 29.33 25.17 11.17
N ARG A 7 30.38 25.06 10.34
CA ARG A 7 30.45 24.06 9.25
C ARG A 7 30.48 22.64 9.79
N LEU A 8 31.22 22.38 10.86
CA LEU A 8 31.27 21.07 11.51
C LEU A 8 29.90 20.64 12.08
N ALA A 9 29.19 21.57 12.74
CA ALA A 9 27.86 21.31 13.30
C ALA A 9 26.82 21.02 12.20
N ILE A 10 26.88 21.74 11.08
CA ILE A 10 26.01 21.50 9.91
C ILE A 10 26.30 20.12 9.32
N LEU A 11 27.58 19.77 9.13
CA LEU A 11 27.98 18.44 8.65
C LEU A 11 27.54 17.33 9.59
N ALA A 12 27.69 17.48 10.90
CA ALA A 12 27.25 16.49 11.88
C ALA A 12 25.72 16.29 11.86
N LEU A 13 24.94 17.37 11.75
CA LEU A 13 23.48 17.32 11.61
C LEU A 13 23.05 16.63 10.31
N LEU A 14 23.74 16.92 9.21
CA LEU A 14 23.52 16.26 7.92
C LEU A 14 23.83 14.78 7.96
N THR A 15 24.94 14.41 8.58
CA THR A 15 25.32 13.01 8.75
C THR A 15 24.31 12.29 9.64
N LEU A 16 23.88 12.90 10.75
CA LEU A 16 22.89 12.30 11.64
C LEU A 16 21.52 12.16 10.95
N PHE A 17 21.11 13.17 10.18
CA PHE A 17 19.88 13.14 9.39
C PHE A 17 19.97 12.10 8.27
N ALA A 18 21.07 12.06 7.52
CA ALA A 18 21.31 11.06 6.49
C ALA A 18 21.33 9.63 7.06
N VAL A 19 21.90 9.42 8.26
CA VAL A 19 21.87 8.13 8.96
C VAL A 19 20.46 7.78 9.42
N ALA A 20 19.68 8.74 9.93
CA ALA A 20 18.28 8.50 10.31
C ALA A 20 17.41 8.16 9.09
N VAL A 21 17.65 8.83 7.96
CA VAL A 21 17.03 8.52 6.66
C VAL A 21 17.41 7.12 6.22
N LEU A 22 18.71 6.80 6.19
CA LEU A 22 19.18 5.49 5.77
C LEU A 22 18.62 4.40 6.67
N PHE A 23 18.54 4.63 7.99
CA PHE A 23 17.91 3.70 8.93
C PHE A 23 16.42 3.52 8.65
N ALA A 24 15.67 4.61 8.45
CA ALA A 24 14.23 4.55 8.17
C ALA A 24 13.89 3.91 6.80
N SER A 25 14.76 4.09 5.80
CA SER A 25 14.61 3.51 4.46
C SER A 25 15.08 2.06 4.40
N VAL A 26 16.12 1.70 5.13
CA VAL A 26 16.74 0.36 5.08
C VAL A 26 16.04 -0.63 6.01
N CYS A 27 15.59 -0.21 7.19
CA CYS A 27 14.88 -1.11 8.11
C CYS A 27 13.52 -1.48 7.52
N SER A 28 13.39 -2.72 7.04
CA SER A 28 12.08 -3.31 6.84
C SER A 28 11.48 -3.57 8.22
N PHE A 29 10.37 -2.88 8.49
CA PHE A 29 9.47 -3.38 9.52
C PHE A 29 8.95 -4.70 8.95
N GLY A 30 9.42 -5.84 9.47
CA GLY A 30 9.10 -7.19 8.98
C GLY A 30 7.62 -7.60 9.10
N PHE A 31 6.71 -6.63 9.14
CA PHE A 31 5.27 -6.79 9.17
C PHE A 31 4.69 -6.43 7.80
N GLN A 32 3.89 -7.34 7.25
CA GLN A 32 3.13 -7.16 6.01
C GLN A 32 1.98 -6.15 6.21
N SER A 33 2.29 -4.89 6.51
CA SER A 33 1.28 -3.83 6.67
C SER A 33 1.36 -2.83 5.53
N VAL A 34 0.27 -2.74 4.79
CA VAL A 34 0.01 -1.74 3.74
C VAL A 34 0.23 -0.32 4.28
N LEU A 35 -0.12 -0.04 5.54
CA LEU A 35 0.13 1.28 6.13
C LEU A 35 1.63 1.56 6.28
N LEU A 36 2.42 0.59 6.76
CA LEU A 36 3.85 0.77 6.93
C LEU A 36 4.56 0.93 5.59
N ASP A 37 4.13 0.16 4.58
CA ASP A 37 4.61 0.32 3.20
C ASP A 37 4.34 1.74 2.68
N ASN A 38 3.10 2.24 2.82
CA ASN A 38 2.76 3.62 2.42
C ASN A 38 3.54 4.67 3.24
N VAL A 39 3.77 4.45 4.54
CA VAL A 39 4.55 5.37 5.39
C VAL A 39 5.99 5.43 4.92
N GLN A 40 6.57 4.28 4.59
CA GLN A 40 7.93 4.22 4.08
C GLN A 40 8.03 4.93 2.72
N ASP A 41 7.15 4.61 1.77
CA ASP A 41 7.07 5.23 0.45
C ASP A 41 6.91 6.76 0.55
N SER A 42 5.95 7.25 1.35
CA SER A 42 5.76 8.68 1.57
C SER A 42 6.94 9.32 2.31
N GLY A 43 7.66 8.53 3.10
CA GLY A 43 8.89 8.92 3.79
C GLY A 43 9.95 9.43 2.81
N HIS A 44 10.12 8.79 1.66
CA HIS A 44 11.05 9.23 0.60
C HIS A 44 10.77 10.70 0.21
N VAL A 45 9.52 11.06 -0.07
CA VAL A 45 9.15 12.42 -0.49
C VAL A 45 9.51 13.45 0.60
N VAL A 46 9.12 13.19 1.85
CA VAL A 46 9.34 14.13 2.97
C VAL A 46 10.84 14.29 3.25
N VAL A 47 11.55 13.17 3.30
CA VAL A 47 12.99 13.14 3.54
C VAL A 47 13.74 13.90 2.46
N PHE A 48 13.48 13.62 1.19
CA PHE A 48 14.22 14.24 0.09
C PHE A 48 13.88 15.72 -0.09
N ALA A 49 12.69 16.16 0.33
CA ALA A 49 12.41 17.60 0.46
C ALA A 49 13.32 18.26 1.50
N ILE A 50 13.51 17.62 2.67
CA ILE A 50 14.41 18.13 3.70
C ILE A 50 15.87 18.09 3.22
N VAL A 51 16.33 17.00 2.61
CA VAL A 51 17.69 16.89 2.04
C VAL A 51 17.93 18.02 1.04
N ALA A 52 16.99 18.28 0.14
CA ALA A 52 17.11 19.36 -0.85
C ALA A 52 17.18 20.74 -0.19
N ILE A 53 16.37 21.01 0.84
CA ILE A 53 16.41 22.28 1.58
C ILE A 53 17.75 22.45 2.31
N VAL A 54 18.24 21.41 2.97
CA VAL A 54 19.50 21.50 3.73
C VAL A 54 20.69 21.64 2.76
N THR A 55 20.75 20.84 1.70
CA THR A 55 21.83 20.95 0.69
C THR A 55 21.84 22.33 0.03
N PHE A 56 20.66 22.89 -0.25
CA PHE A 56 20.53 24.27 -0.71
C PHE A 56 21.08 25.29 0.29
N ALA A 57 20.80 25.13 1.59
CA ALA A 57 21.31 25.99 2.64
C ALA A 57 22.84 25.90 2.83
N ILE A 58 23.43 24.71 2.64
CA ILE A 58 24.88 24.51 2.65
C ILE A 58 25.52 25.24 1.47
N GLY A 59 25.02 25.04 0.25
CA GLY A 59 25.59 25.66 -0.94
C GLY A 59 25.60 27.18 -0.84
N ARG A 60 24.52 27.76 -0.27
CA ARG A 60 24.47 29.18 0.12
C ARG A 60 25.57 29.58 1.11
N SER A 61 25.85 28.75 2.11
CA SER A 61 26.93 29.01 3.09
C SER A 61 28.33 28.95 2.48
N TRP A 62 28.47 28.30 1.32
CA TRP A 62 29.68 28.25 0.50
C TRP A 62 29.72 29.32 -0.59
N GLY A 63 28.72 30.19 -0.65
CA GLY A 63 28.67 31.31 -1.59
C GLY A 63 27.98 31.01 -2.92
N LEU A 64 27.43 29.80 -3.12
CA LEU A 64 26.62 29.49 -4.29
C LEU A 64 25.33 30.33 -4.28
N GLN A 65 24.97 30.83 -5.46
CA GLN A 65 23.84 31.70 -5.67
C GLN A 65 23.11 31.36 -6.96
N GLY A 66 21.86 31.80 -7.06
CA GLY A 66 21.06 31.62 -8.26
C GLY A 66 20.87 30.16 -8.65
N ILE A 67 20.75 29.91 -9.96
CA ILE A 67 20.50 28.58 -10.53
C ILE A 67 21.56 27.55 -10.13
N ALA A 68 22.82 27.97 -9.98
CA ALA A 68 23.92 27.07 -9.59
C ALA A 68 23.69 26.40 -8.23
N ASN A 69 23.07 27.11 -7.27
CA ASN A 69 22.75 26.53 -5.96
C ASN A 69 21.62 25.50 -6.05
N TYR A 70 20.63 25.72 -6.93
CA TYR A 70 19.55 24.75 -7.17
C TYR A 70 20.07 23.51 -7.89
N CYS A 71 20.89 23.68 -8.92
CA CYS A 71 21.51 22.56 -9.64
C CYS A 71 22.38 21.73 -8.69
N GLN A 72 23.17 22.36 -7.82
CA GLN A 72 23.98 21.65 -6.83
C GLN A 72 23.10 20.90 -5.81
N ALA A 73 22.10 21.56 -5.24
CA ALA A 73 21.21 20.95 -4.24
C ALA A 73 20.43 19.77 -4.84
N GLY A 74 19.88 19.95 -6.05
CA GLY A 74 19.19 18.91 -6.79
C GLY A 74 20.10 17.74 -7.14
N ALA A 75 21.29 18.00 -7.69
CA ALA A 75 22.23 16.95 -8.06
C ALA A 75 22.72 16.14 -6.86
N VAL A 76 23.08 16.81 -5.76
CA VAL A 76 23.51 16.11 -4.53
C VAL A 76 22.38 15.26 -3.96
N SER A 77 21.17 15.82 -3.89
CA SER A 77 20.01 15.09 -3.35
C SER A 77 19.66 13.88 -4.23
N LEU A 78 19.71 14.02 -5.56
CA LEU A 78 19.44 12.93 -6.50
C LEU A 78 20.48 11.82 -6.40
N VAL A 79 21.77 12.17 -6.29
CA VAL A 79 22.85 11.18 -6.06
C VAL A 79 22.65 10.45 -4.74
N CYS A 80 22.18 11.13 -3.69
CA CYS A 80 21.83 10.48 -2.42
C CYS A 80 20.67 9.50 -2.58
N GLY A 81 19.61 9.85 -3.32
CA GLY A 81 18.47 8.98 -3.61
C GLY A 81 18.88 7.72 -4.35
N ILE A 82 19.56 7.88 -5.49
CA ILE A 82 20.12 6.77 -6.27
C ILE A 82 21.06 5.91 -5.40
N GLY A 83 21.87 6.54 -4.54
CA GLY A 83 22.77 5.83 -3.64
C GLY A 83 22.02 4.93 -2.63
N ILE A 84 20.88 5.37 -2.10
CA ILE A 84 20.05 4.58 -1.20
C ILE A 84 19.45 3.37 -1.93
N GLU A 85 18.93 3.57 -3.14
CA GLU A 85 18.40 2.47 -3.97
C GLU A 85 19.47 1.40 -4.27
N VAL A 86 20.69 1.83 -4.60
CA VAL A 86 21.83 0.91 -4.85
C VAL A 86 22.21 0.14 -3.58
N ILE A 87 22.14 0.77 -2.40
CA ILE A 87 22.40 0.11 -1.12
C ILE A 87 21.28 -0.88 -0.75
N GLN A 88 20.03 -0.58 -1.14
CA GLN A 88 18.88 -1.44 -0.88
C GLN A 88 18.78 -2.63 -1.83
N TYR A 89 19.29 -2.53 -3.06
CA TYR A 89 19.26 -3.59 -4.07
C TYR A 89 19.68 -4.99 -3.58
N PRO A 90 20.78 -5.17 -2.79
CA PRO A 90 21.16 -6.49 -2.28
C PRO A 90 20.38 -6.95 -1.03
N LEU A 91 19.47 -6.14 -0.48
CA LEU A 91 18.79 -6.47 0.78
C LEU A 91 17.58 -7.39 0.55
N PRO A 92 17.41 -8.43 1.39
CA PRO A 92 16.24 -9.32 1.31
C PRO A 92 14.93 -8.55 1.50
N ASN A 93 13.91 -8.87 0.70
CA ASN A 93 12.57 -8.26 0.74
C ASN A 93 12.55 -6.75 0.40
N ARG A 94 13.53 -6.26 -0.36
CA ARG A 94 13.55 -4.91 -0.92
C ARG A 94 13.72 -5.00 -2.44
N ASP A 95 12.80 -4.36 -3.15
CA ASP A 95 12.91 -4.17 -4.60
C ASP A 95 13.36 -2.74 -4.83
N ALA A 96 14.54 -2.54 -5.41
CA ALA A 96 14.94 -1.23 -5.91
C ALA A 96 13.92 -0.82 -6.99
N SER A 97 13.11 0.20 -6.70
CA SER A 97 11.94 0.52 -7.52
C SER A 97 12.14 1.83 -8.26
N LEU A 98 11.79 1.87 -9.54
CA LEU A 98 11.72 3.14 -10.29
C LEU A 98 10.71 4.12 -9.65
N GLY A 99 9.76 3.59 -8.87
CA GLY A 99 8.84 4.39 -8.08
C GLY A 99 9.56 5.23 -7.02
N ASP A 100 10.56 4.69 -6.35
CA ASP A 100 11.29 5.39 -5.29
C ASP A 100 12.14 6.52 -5.84
N ILE A 101 12.80 6.33 -6.99
CA ILE A 101 13.46 7.43 -7.71
C ILE A 101 12.47 8.55 -8.05
N GLY A 102 11.24 8.20 -8.43
CA GLY A 102 10.16 9.15 -8.68
C GLY A 102 9.75 9.92 -7.42
N ARG A 103 9.59 9.22 -6.29
CA ARG A 103 9.24 9.81 -4.98
C ARG A 103 10.35 10.71 -4.46
N ASP A 104 11.61 10.30 -4.57
CA ASP A 104 12.79 11.10 -4.23
C ASP A 104 12.79 12.40 -5.06
N SER A 105 12.60 12.29 -6.37
CA SER A 105 12.55 13.43 -7.28
C SER A 105 11.43 14.40 -6.94
N LEU A 106 10.24 13.88 -6.60
CA LEU A 106 9.10 14.67 -6.14
C LEU A 106 9.44 15.44 -4.85
N GLY A 107 10.09 14.76 -3.90
CA GLY A 107 10.59 15.37 -2.67
C GLY A 107 11.59 16.49 -2.94
N ILE A 108 12.60 16.22 -3.77
CA ILE A 108 13.64 17.21 -4.15
C ILE A 108 13.00 18.46 -4.73
N VAL A 109 12.10 18.31 -5.72
CA VAL A 109 11.43 19.45 -6.36
C VAL A 109 10.58 20.22 -5.35
N SER A 110 9.81 19.52 -4.50
CA SER A 110 9.02 20.14 -3.43
C SER A 110 9.90 20.98 -2.50
N GLY A 111 11.01 20.41 -2.01
CA GLY A 111 11.94 21.09 -1.11
C GLY A 111 12.60 22.31 -1.77
N LEU A 112 13.02 22.20 -3.03
CA LEU A 112 13.61 23.31 -3.77
C LEU A 112 12.61 24.45 -4.06
N LEU A 113 11.34 24.14 -4.34
CA LEU A 113 10.29 25.14 -4.51
C LEU A 113 10.01 25.91 -3.21
N VAL A 114 9.92 25.19 -2.08
CA VAL A 114 9.79 25.80 -0.75
C VAL A 114 11.02 26.66 -0.45
N ALA A 115 12.23 26.16 -0.71
CA ALA A 115 13.47 26.91 -0.52
C ALA A 115 13.51 28.18 -1.39
N ALA A 116 13.05 28.10 -2.65
CA ALA A 116 12.98 29.24 -3.57
C ALA A 116 12.01 30.31 -3.09
N GLY A 117 10.86 29.90 -2.58
CA GLY A 117 9.87 30.82 -2.02
C GLY A 117 10.31 31.44 -0.69
N LEU A 118 11.05 30.72 0.16
CA LEU A 118 11.49 31.22 1.47
C LEU A 118 12.79 32.05 1.39
N VAL A 119 13.72 31.65 0.54
CA VAL A 119 15.04 32.28 0.38
C VAL A 119 15.04 33.12 -0.89
N SER A 120 14.50 34.33 -0.79
CA SER A 120 14.46 35.25 -1.94
C SER A 120 15.86 35.50 -2.49
N PHE A 121 15.96 35.41 -3.82
CA PHE A 121 17.08 35.89 -4.61
C PHE A 121 17.39 37.35 -4.26
N ARG A 122 18.66 37.76 -4.34
CA ARG A 122 19.04 39.19 -4.27
C ARG A 122 18.41 40.05 -5.39
N GLN A 123 17.71 39.44 -6.34
CA GLN A 123 17.05 40.12 -7.46
C GLN A 123 15.67 40.65 -7.06
N ALA A 124 15.44 41.94 -7.30
CA ALA A 124 14.27 42.70 -6.84
C ALA A 124 12.90 42.12 -7.28
N ALA A 125 12.85 41.39 -8.40
CA ALA A 125 11.60 40.86 -8.97
C ALA A 125 10.96 39.72 -8.14
N LEU A 126 11.74 38.94 -7.37
CA LEU A 126 11.24 37.83 -6.55
C LEU A 126 11.06 38.21 -5.07
N ARG A 127 11.10 39.51 -4.76
CA ARG A 127 10.92 40.04 -3.40
C ARG A 127 9.44 40.15 -3.02
N SER A 128 8.54 40.29 -4.01
CA SER A 128 7.10 40.38 -3.78
C SER A 128 6.48 39.02 -3.46
N TRP A 129 5.52 39.02 -2.53
CA TRP A 129 4.76 37.82 -2.16
C TRP A 129 4.04 37.17 -3.35
N THR A 130 3.76 37.95 -4.39
CA THR A 130 3.14 37.52 -5.66
C THR A 130 3.88 36.37 -6.34
N TRP A 131 5.20 36.28 -6.20
CA TRP A 131 6.01 35.19 -6.79
C TRP A 131 6.43 34.14 -5.77
N ARG A 132 6.51 34.50 -4.49
CA ARG A 132 6.90 33.59 -3.41
C ARG A 132 5.78 32.64 -3.02
N ALA A 133 4.56 33.14 -2.92
CA ALA A 133 3.41 32.35 -2.49
C ALA A 133 3.10 31.19 -3.44
N PRO A 134 3.10 31.35 -4.79
CA PRO A 134 2.87 30.23 -5.70
C PRO A 134 3.95 29.14 -5.62
N LEU A 135 5.21 29.51 -5.40
CA LEU A 135 6.30 28.53 -5.24
C LEU A 135 6.16 27.72 -3.95
N ILE A 136 5.91 28.39 -2.83
CA ILE A 136 5.68 27.73 -1.54
C ILE A 136 4.46 26.82 -1.63
N PHE A 137 3.36 27.34 -2.19
CA PHE A 137 2.13 26.60 -2.39
C PHE A 137 2.35 25.38 -3.28
N GLY A 138 3.00 25.54 -4.42
CA GLY A 138 3.36 24.43 -5.31
C GLY A 138 4.21 23.37 -4.61
N GLY A 139 5.21 23.79 -3.85
CA GLY A 139 6.02 22.88 -3.03
C GLY A 139 5.18 22.08 -2.02
N PHE A 140 4.27 22.73 -1.30
CA PHE A 140 3.35 22.07 -0.37
C PHE A 140 2.30 21.19 -1.06
N CYS A 141 1.85 21.54 -2.27
CA CYS A 141 0.96 20.68 -3.05
C CYS A 141 1.66 19.38 -3.44
N LEU A 142 2.91 19.43 -3.91
CA LEU A 142 3.69 18.24 -4.23
C LEU A 142 3.97 17.39 -2.98
N LEU A 143 4.27 18.02 -1.84
CA LEU A 143 4.47 17.30 -0.58
C LEU A 143 3.18 16.63 -0.10
N SER A 144 2.06 17.34 -0.15
CA SER A 144 0.73 16.81 0.17
C SER A 144 0.37 15.63 -0.74
N TYR A 145 0.65 15.74 -2.05
CA TYR A 145 0.46 14.64 -2.99
C TYR A 145 1.31 13.41 -2.63
N GLY A 146 2.58 13.60 -2.24
CA GLY A 146 3.45 12.50 -1.83
C GLY A 146 3.06 11.82 -0.51
N VAL A 147 2.41 12.55 0.41
CA VAL A 147 1.94 12.01 1.71
C VAL A 147 0.49 11.49 1.64
N PHE A 148 -0.25 11.86 0.60
CA PHE A 148 -1.64 11.44 0.41
C PHE A 148 -1.88 9.93 0.54
N PRO A 149 -1.03 9.02 0.02
CA PRO A 149 -1.22 7.57 0.17
C PRO A 149 -1.35 7.09 1.62
N VAL A 150 -0.62 7.72 2.56
CA VAL A 150 -0.72 7.40 4.00
C VAL A 150 -2.07 7.83 4.55
N VAL A 151 -2.50 9.06 4.23
CA VAL A 151 -3.80 9.59 4.67
C VAL A 151 -4.93 8.74 4.13
N ASP A 152 -4.88 8.40 2.83
CA ASP A 152 -5.86 7.54 2.18
C ASP A 152 -5.91 6.14 2.82
N CYS A 153 -4.76 5.54 3.13
CA CYS A 153 -4.69 4.25 3.82
C CYS A 153 -5.31 4.32 5.23
N VAL A 154 -4.99 5.34 6.02
CA VAL A 154 -5.58 5.53 7.34
C VAL A 154 -7.10 5.70 7.25
N LEU A 155 -7.59 6.52 6.32
CA LEU A 155 -9.03 6.69 6.08
C LEU A 155 -9.69 5.38 5.65
N ALA A 156 -9.04 4.59 4.79
CA ALA A 156 -9.53 3.28 4.38
C ALA A 156 -9.64 2.32 5.58
N LYS A 157 -8.67 2.32 6.51
CA LYS A 157 -8.73 1.52 7.75
C LYS A 157 -9.85 1.97 8.68
N VAL A 158 -10.05 3.28 8.83
CA VAL A 158 -11.16 3.83 9.63
C VAL A 158 -12.50 3.40 9.04
N ARG A 159 -12.68 3.54 7.73
CA ARG A 159 -13.91 3.11 7.02
C ARG A 159 -14.13 1.61 7.14
N ARG A 160 -13.10 0.79 6.92
CA ARG A 160 -13.14 -0.66 7.14
C ARG A 160 -13.66 -1.01 8.54
N ASN A 161 -13.07 -0.41 9.58
CA ASN A 161 -13.46 -0.70 10.97
C ASN A 161 -14.90 -0.25 11.28
N ALA A 162 -15.35 0.84 10.66
CA ALA A 162 -16.73 1.32 10.80
C ALA A 162 -17.75 0.48 9.99
N SER A 163 -17.29 -0.28 8.98
CA SER A 163 -18.11 -1.13 8.12
C SER A 163 -18.22 -2.58 8.61
N VAL A 164 -17.63 -2.94 9.76
CA VAL A 164 -17.83 -4.29 10.34
C VAL A 164 -19.33 -4.56 10.46
N PRO A 165 -19.84 -5.69 9.95
CA PRO A 165 -19.10 -6.92 9.63
C PRO A 165 -18.71 -7.15 8.16
N ILE A 166 -18.75 -6.12 7.31
CA ILE A 166 -18.40 -6.19 5.88
C ILE A 166 -16.87 -6.33 5.72
N VAL A 167 -16.45 -7.33 4.95
CA VAL A 167 -15.05 -7.57 4.56
C VAL A 167 -14.76 -6.98 3.18
N MET A 168 -15.65 -7.19 2.22
CA MET A 168 -15.55 -6.67 0.86
C MET A 168 -16.97 -6.53 0.28
N SER A 169 -17.35 -5.32 -0.11
CA SER A 169 -18.61 -5.04 -0.80
C SER A 169 -18.41 -3.86 -1.74
N THR A 170 -19.04 -3.86 -2.90
CA THR A 170 -18.93 -2.77 -3.89
C THR A 170 -19.62 -1.48 -3.47
N ASP A 171 -20.51 -1.51 -2.47
CA ASP A 171 -21.07 -0.33 -1.78
C ASP A 171 -19.99 0.53 -1.10
N HIS A 172 -18.81 -0.04 -0.91
CA HIS A 172 -17.68 0.58 -0.26
C HIS A 172 -16.41 0.40 -1.10
N PHE A 173 -15.59 1.44 -1.28
CA PHE A 173 -14.37 1.32 -2.09
C PHE A 173 -13.07 1.18 -1.26
N TRP A 174 -13.15 1.21 0.06
CA TRP A 174 -11.97 1.12 0.93
C TRP A 174 -11.23 -0.22 0.80
N TRP A 175 -11.95 -1.31 0.49
CA TRP A 175 -11.38 -2.66 0.41
C TRP A 175 -10.36 -2.80 -0.72
N LYS A 176 -10.50 -2.02 -1.79
CA LYS A 176 -9.63 -2.05 -2.97
C LYS A 176 -8.16 -1.89 -2.62
N ARG A 177 -7.87 -1.11 -1.57
CA ARG A 177 -6.50 -0.84 -1.11
C ARG A 177 -5.87 -2.03 -0.37
N PHE A 178 -6.70 -2.95 0.09
CA PHE A 178 -6.28 -4.12 0.84
C PHE A 178 -6.33 -5.41 0.02
N VAL A 179 -6.83 -5.36 -1.21
CA VAL A 179 -6.81 -6.50 -2.13
C VAL A 179 -5.52 -6.51 -2.93
N SER A 180 -4.76 -7.59 -2.73
CA SER A 180 -3.65 -7.97 -3.60
C SER A 180 -4.08 -9.07 -4.56
N LYS A 181 -3.46 -9.11 -5.73
CA LYS A 181 -3.69 -10.09 -6.79
C LYS A 181 -2.44 -10.94 -7.01
N HIS A 182 -2.63 -12.18 -7.43
CA HIS A 182 -1.57 -13.08 -7.82
C HIS A 182 -2.06 -13.86 -9.04
N GLU A 183 -1.48 -13.62 -10.22
CA GLU A 183 -1.91 -14.25 -11.48
C GLU A 183 -3.42 -14.16 -11.74
N ALA A 184 -3.97 -13.02 -11.36
CA ALA A 184 -5.35 -12.63 -11.57
C ALA A 184 -5.43 -11.12 -11.78
N ASP A 185 -6.49 -10.68 -12.44
CA ASP A 185 -6.88 -9.28 -12.51
C ASP A 185 -8.28 -9.09 -11.95
N TRP A 186 -8.56 -7.89 -11.46
CA TRP A 186 -9.89 -7.53 -10.98
C TRP A 186 -10.25 -6.10 -11.34
N TRP A 187 -11.54 -5.85 -11.55
CA TRP A 187 -12.10 -4.52 -11.76
C TRP A 187 -13.56 -4.50 -11.29
N LEU A 188 -14.14 -3.29 -11.17
CA LEU A 188 -15.57 -3.18 -10.95
C LEU A 188 -16.32 -3.27 -12.27
N ALA A 189 -17.34 -4.11 -12.33
CA ALA A 189 -18.22 -4.24 -13.48
C ALA A 189 -19.68 -4.22 -13.02
N GLU A 190 -20.59 -3.89 -13.94
CA GLU A 190 -22.02 -4.02 -13.69
C GLU A 190 -22.38 -5.47 -13.40
N THR A 191 -23.28 -5.66 -12.46
CA THR A 191 -23.81 -6.98 -12.11
C THR A 191 -24.63 -7.58 -13.26
N PRO A 192 -24.62 -8.91 -13.44
CA PRO A 192 -25.53 -9.57 -14.38
C PRO A 192 -27.00 -9.33 -14.02
N ALA A 193 -27.88 -9.32 -15.03
CA ALA A 193 -29.32 -9.08 -14.84
C ALA A 193 -30.02 -10.14 -13.95
N ASP A 194 -29.45 -11.34 -13.82
CA ASP A 194 -29.91 -12.42 -12.96
C ASP A 194 -29.22 -12.43 -11.58
N TRP A 195 -28.42 -11.41 -11.25
CA TRP A 195 -27.92 -11.18 -9.90
C TRP A 195 -29.05 -10.70 -8.99
N PRO A 196 -29.39 -11.42 -7.90
CA PRO A 196 -30.48 -11.03 -7.02
C PRO A 196 -30.23 -9.70 -6.30
N ASN A 197 -31.31 -8.95 -6.07
CA ASN A 197 -31.36 -7.73 -5.25
C ASN A 197 -30.57 -6.52 -5.78
N ASP A 198 -29.75 -6.66 -6.82
CA ASP A 198 -29.05 -5.54 -7.44
C ASP A 198 -28.61 -5.87 -8.88
N PRO A 199 -29.55 -5.93 -9.86
CA PRO A 199 -29.22 -6.28 -11.25
C PRO A 199 -28.48 -5.16 -12.00
N ASP A 200 -28.54 -3.92 -11.51
CA ASP A 200 -27.86 -2.74 -12.06
C ASP A 200 -26.71 -2.25 -11.13
N GLY A 201 -26.29 -3.12 -10.21
CA GLY A 201 -25.27 -2.87 -9.22
C GLY A 201 -23.85 -2.96 -9.76
N LEU A 202 -22.87 -2.86 -8.86
CA LEU A 202 -21.48 -3.15 -9.18
C LEU A 202 -21.07 -4.44 -8.47
N GLY A 203 -20.26 -5.27 -9.13
CA GLY A 203 -19.57 -6.40 -8.49
C GLY A 203 -18.07 -6.35 -8.74
N CYS A 204 -17.29 -7.04 -7.91
CA CYS A 204 -15.85 -7.23 -8.14
C CYS A 204 -15.65 -8.35 -9.16
N TYR A 205 -15.44 -7.99 -10.43
CA TYR A 205 -15.09 -8.95 -11.46
C TYR A 205 -13.65 -9.40 -11.27
N VAL A 206 -13.42 -10.72 -11.29
CA VAL A 206 -12.11 -11.35 -11.15
C VAL A 206 -11.87 -12.27 -12.34
N LEU A 207 -10.78 -11.99 -13.06
CA LEU A 207 -10.23 -12.83 -14.11
C LEU A 207 -9.06 -13.62 -13.55
N PHE A 208 -9.18 -14.94 -13.55
CA PHE A 208 -8.13 -15.87 -13.15
C PHE A 208 -7.43 -16.40 -14.41
N TYR A 209 -6.11 -16.22 -14.51
CA TYR A 209 -5.34 -16.64 -15.68
C TYR A 209 -5.01 -18.14 -15.68
N THR A 210 -4.57 -18.64 -16.83
CA THR A 210 -4.22 -20.06 -17.05
C THR A 210 -2.80 -20.41 -16.63
N ASN A 211 -2.56 -21.70 -16.42
CA ASN A 211 -1.22 -22.32 -16.25
C ASN A 211 -0.43 -21.92 -14.99
N ASP A 212 -1.05 -21.22 -14.06
CA ASP A 212 -0.46 -20.95 -12.74
C ASP A 212 -1.07 -21.83 -11.65
N THR A 213 -0.27 -22.05 -10.60
CA THR A 213 -0.63 -23.02 -9.55
C THR A 213 -1.78 -22.52 -8.67
N TYR A 214 -1.83 -21.20 -8.40
CA TYR A 214 -2.78 -20.58 -7.46
C TYR A 214 -3.25 -19.18 -7.88
N PRO A 215 -3.80 -18.98 -9.11
CA PRO A 215 -4.29 -17.67 -9.52
C PRO A 215 -5.41 -17.22 -8.59
N GLY A 216 -5.39 -15.96 -8.16
CA GLY A 216 -6.46 -15.40 -7.34
C GLY A 216 -6.18 -14.06 -6.66
N ILE A 217 -7.06 -13.74 -5.71
CA ILE A 217 -7.02 -12.49 -4.94
C ILE A 217 -6.94 -12.79 -3.44
N ASN A 218 -6.32 -11.86 -2.71
CA ASN A 218 -6.14 -11.91 -1.27
C ASN A 218 -6.56 -10.58 -0.65
N VAL A 219 -7.47 -10.64 0.31
CA VAL A 219 -7.83 -9.50 1.16
C VAL A 219 -6.87 -9.47 2.36
N ARG A 220 -5.90 -8.56 2.31
CA ARG A 220 -4.92 -8.29 3.36
C ARG A 220 -5.53 -7.37 4.41
N GLU A 221 -4.87 -7.22 5.56
CA GLU A 221 -5.29 -6.32 6.65
C GLU A 221 -6.82 -6.34 6.88
N LEU A 222 -7.37 -7.51 7.18
CA LEU A 222 -8.78 -7.66 7.52
C LEU A 222 -9.10 -6.95 8.85
N TRP A 223 -10.39 -6.78 9.15
CA TRP A 223 -10.78 -6.67 10.55
C TRP A 223 -10.44 -8.01 11.24
N PRO A 224 -9.59 -8.01 12.28
CA PRO A 224 -8.98 -9.24 12.78
C PRO A 224 -9.92 -10.10 13.61
N ASP A 225 -10.86 -9.47 14.33
CA ASP A 225 -11.70 -10.18 15.29
C ASP A 225 -12.98 -10.70 14.63
N TRP A 226 -12.99 -12.00 14.37
CA TRP A 226 -14.11 -12.78 13.84
C TRP A 226 -14.80 -13.60 14.94
N SER A 227 -14.43 -13.46 16.22
CA SER A 227 -14.95 -14.31 17.30
C SER A 227 -16.44 -14.13 17.56
N HIS A 228 -17.01 -13.01 17.12
CA HIS A 228 -18.43 -12.70 17.25
C HIS A 228 -19.28 -13.33 16.13
N ALA A 229 -18.66 -13.74 15.02
CA ALA A 229 -19.35 -14.21 13.83
C ALA A 229 -19.73 -15.70 13.93
N THR A 230 -20.81 -16.05 13.25
CA THR A 230 -21.29 -17.44 13.12
C THR A 230 -20.99 -18.01 11.74
N HIS A 231 -21.01 -17.16 10.71
CA HIS A 231 -20.68 -17.55 9.34
C HIS A 231 -19.82 -16.49 8.66
N LEU A 232 -18.96 -16.93 7.74
CA LEU A 232 -18.43 -16.11 6.67
C LEU A 232 -19.32 -16.35 5.45
N SER A 233 -19.85 -15.30 4.84
CA SER A 233 -20.63 -15.42 3.61
C SER A 233 -20.10 -14.51 2.52
N PHE A 234 -20.39 -14.87 1.28
CA PHE A 234 -20.13 -14.04 0.11
C PHE A 234 -21.06 -14.41 -1.03
N GLU A 235 -21.25 -13.46 -1.92
CA GLU A 235 -21.97 -13.64 -3.18
C GLU A 235 -20.98 -13.84 -4.31
N VAL A 236 -21.28 -14.79 -5.19
CA VAL A 236 -20.44 -15.12 -6.33
C VAL A 236 -21.29 -15.41 -7.55
N TYR A 237 -20.83 -14.96 -8.71
CA TYR A 237 -21.40 -15.30 -10.00
C TYR A 237 -20.35 -15.90 -10.90
N SER A 238 -20.63 -17.06 -11.47
CA SER A 238 -19.77 -17.67 -12.47
C SER A 238 -20.25 -17.37 -13.88
N PHE A 239 -19.36 -16.79 -14.69
CA PHE A 239 -19.58 -16.61 -16.14
C PHE A 239 -19.18 -17.84 -16.96
N MET A 240 -18.82 -18.93 -16.28
CA MET A 240 -18.39 -20.18 -16.90
C MET A 240 -19.61 -21.06 -17.19
N LYS A 241 -19.48 -21.92 -18.21
CA LYS A 241 -20.54 -22.88 -18.58
C LYS A 241 -20.51 -24.14 -17.73
N ASP A 242 -19.34 -24.48 -17.20
CA ASP A 242 -19.09 -25.63 -16.35
C ASP A 242 -18.79 -25.17 -14.92
N PRO A 243 -19.03 -26.01 -13.89
CA PRO A 243 -18.69 -25.70 -12.51
C PRO A 243 -17.21 -25.37 -12.31
N VAL A 244 -16.94 -24.42 -11.43
CA VAL A 244 -15.58 -23.96 -11.09
C VAL A 244 -15.32 -24.22 -9.61
N ASP A 245 -14.25 -24.93 -9.30
CA ASP A 245 -13.84 -25.16 -7.91
C ASP A 245 -13.02 -23.97 -7.38
N LEU A 246 -13.68 -23.11 -6.61
CA LEU A 246 -13.08 -21.96 -5.95
C LEU A 246 -12.57 -22.35 -4.56
N VAL A 247 -11.29 -22.12 -4.29
CA VAL A 247 -10.71 -22.31 -2.98
C VAL A 247 -10.82 -21.04 -2.15
N VAL A 248 -11.42 -21.16 -0.97
CA VAL A 248 -11.45 -20.14 0.07
C VAL A 248 -10.45 -20.53 1.15
N ARG A 249 -9.41 -19.72 1.35
CA ARG A 249 -8.44 -19.90 2.43
C ARG A 249 -8.60 -18.81 3.47
N VAL A 250 -8.57 -19.22 4.74
CA VAL A 250 -8.54 -18.33 5.90
C VAL A 250 -7.39 -18.77 6.81
N ASN A 251 -6.62 -17.81 7.31
CA ASN A 251 -5.63 -18.05 8.35
C ASN A 251 -5.52 -16.89 9.33
N ASP A 252 -5.11 -17.19 10.55
CA ASP A 252 -4.78 -16.19 11.56
C ASP A 252 -3.32 -15.73 11.48
N TRP A 253 -2.95 -14.80 12.36
CA TRP A 253 -1.56 -14.34 12.48
C TRP A 253 -0.60 -15.36 13.12
N VAL A 254 -1.13 -16.33 13.87
CA VAL A 254 -0.31 -17.41 14.46
C VAL A 254 0.28 -18.27 13.35
N HIS A 255 -0.51 -18.58 12.31
CA HIS A 255 -0.07 -19.30 11.12
C HIS A 255 1.14 -18.65 10.43
N TYR A 256 1.12 -17.33 10.24
CA TYR A 256 2.25 -16.60 9.65
C TYR A 256 3.53 -16.73 10.50
N LYS A 257 3.41 -16.68 11.83
CA LYS A 257 4.55 -16.84 12.75
C LYS A 257 5.13 -18.25 12.76
N ARG A 258 4.33 -19.26 12.41
CA ARG A 258 4.72 -20.68 12.41
C ARG A 258 5.28 -21.16 11.07
N GLY A 259 5.42 -20.29 10.07
CA GLY A 259 6.07 -20.64 8.80
C GLY A 259 5.14 -21.08 7.67
N ASP A 260 3.87 -20.63 7.68
CA ASP A 260 2.91 -20.82 6.59
C ASP A 260 2.58 -22.30 6.26
N HIS A 261 2.55 -23.16 7.29
CA HIS A 261 2.27 -24.59 7.12
C HIS A 261 0.84 -24.85 6.59
N TYR A 262 0.73 -25.59 5.48
CA TYR A 262 -0.55 -25.90 4.84
C TYR A 262 -1.61 -26.49 5.79
N ALA A 263 -1.19 -27.29 6.77
CA ALA A 263 -2.08 -27.94 7.74
C ALA A 263 -2.55 -27.01 8.90
N ASP A 264 -2.09 -25.75 8.93
CA ASP A 264 -2.37 -24.78 10.00
C ASP A 264 -3.34 -23.67 9.56
N ARG A 265 -4.18 -23.96 8.56
CA ARG A 265 -5.14 -23.00 7.98
C ARG A 265 -6.38 -23.70 7.44
N TYR A 266 -7.46 -22.94 7.25
CA TYR A 266 -8.62 -23.39 6.50
C TYR A 266 -8.33 -23.28 4.99
N ASN A 267 -8.68 -24.32 4.23
CA ASN A 267 -8.72 -24.31 2.76
C ASN A 267 -9.96 -25.09 2.31
N GLY A 268 -11.10 -24.42 2.22
CA GLY A 268 -12.35 -25.04 1.73
C GLY A 268 -12.47 -24.90 0.22
N VAL A 269 -12.86 -25.98 -0.47
CA VAL A 269 -13.14 -25.98 -1.91
C VAL A 269 -14.65 -25.88 -2.11
N HIS A 270 -15.08 -24.88 -2.89
CA HIS A 270 -16.49 -24.59 -3.15
C HIS A 270 -16.75 -24.69 -4.65
N SER A 271 -17.60 -25.63 -5.05
CA SER A 271 -17.92 -25.84 -6.47
C SER A 271 -18.98 -24.85 -6.95
N ILE A 272 -18.52 -23.78 -7.59
CA ILE A 272 -19.34 -22.66 -8.06
C ILE A 272 -20.00 -23.06 -9.39
N GLN A 273 -21.30 -23.31 -9.33
CA GLN A 273 -22.12 -23.54 -10.52
C GLN A 273 -22.18 -22.30 -11.43
N PRO A 274 -22.52 -22.44 -12.73
CA PRO A 274 -22.85 -21.31 -13.60
C PRO A 274 -23.94 -20.41 -12.99
N GLY A 275 -23.76 -19.10 -13.07
CA GLY A 275 -24.71 -18.11 -12.53
C GLY A 275 -24.47 -17.74 -11.05
N PHE A 276 -25.45 -17.08 -10.45
CA PHE A 276 -25.39 -16.56 -9.08
C PHE A 276 -25.48 -17.67 -8.02
N GLN A 277 -24.62 -17.58 -7.00
CA GLN A 277 -24.70 -18.33 -5.75
C GLN A 277 -24.32 -17.45 -4.57
N ARG A 278 -24.91 -17.75 -3.41
CA ARG A 278 -24.41 -17.29 -2.12
C ARG A 278 -23.77 -18.46 -1.39
N ILE A 279 -22.50 -18.29 -1.02
CA ILE A 279 -21.75 -19.28 -0.27
C ILE A 279 -21.71 -18.84 1.19
N THR A 280 -21.96 -19.79 2.09
CA THR A 280 -21.95 -19.57 3.54
C THR A 280 -21.12 -20.65 4.21
N ILE A 281 -20.08 -20.23 4.92
CA ILE A 281 -19.11 -21.11 5.59
C ILE A 281 -19.25 -20.91 7.10
N PRO A 282 -19.56 -21.96 7.88
CA PRO A 282 -19.61 -21.86 9.33
C PRO A 282 -18.25 -21.43 9.91
N ILE A 283 -18.24 -20.43 10.79
CA ILE A 283 -17.02 -19.99 11.49
C ILE A 283 -16.41 -21.13 12.32
N ALA A 284 -17.25 -22.05 12.83
CA ALA A 284 -16.77 -23.26 13.51
C ALA A 284 -15.89 -24.14 12.61
N GLU A 285 -16.24 -24.28 11.33
CA GLU A 285 -15.43 -25.06 10.38
C GLU A 285 -14.07 -24.40 10.14
N ILE A 286 -14.04 -23.07 10.01
CA ILE A 286 -12.81 -22.30 9.86
C ILE A 286 -11.94 -22.41 11.13
N ARG A 287 -12.56 -22.28 12.30
CA ARG A 287 -11.89 -22.37 13.60
C ARG A 287 -11.24 -23.73 13.82
N ASP A 288 -11.94 -24.79 13.46
CA ASP A 288 -11.53 -26.17 13.78
C ASP A 288 -10.65 -26.79 12.65
N ALA A 289 -10.41 -26.05 11.55
CA ALA A 289 -9.66 -26.53 10.40
C ALA A 289 -8.15 -26.82 10.63
N PRO A 290 -7.39 -26.01 11.40
CA PRO A 290 -5.99 -26.30 11.66
C PRO A 290 -5.83 -27.64 12.40
N LYS A 291 -4.94 -28.52 11.93
CA LYS A 291 -4.88 -29.91 12.44
C LYS A 291 -4.38 -30.05 13.88
N THR A 292 -3.68 -29.05 14.41
CA THR A 292 -2.93 -29.15 15.68
C THR A 292 -3.41 -28.16 16.75
N ARG A 293 -4.39 -27.33 16.43
CA ARG A 293 -4.91 -26.26 17.28
C ARG A 293 -6.23 -25.74 16.73
N GLU A 294 -6.94 -24.95 17.52
CA GLU A 294 -7.98 -24.08 16.97
C GLU A 294 -7.35 -22.82 16.36
N MET A 295 -7.99 -22.27 15.33
CA MET A 295 -7.65 -20.97 14.76
C MET A 295 -8.00 -19.86 15.75
N ASP A 296 -7.10 -18.88 15.93
CA ASP A 296 -7.35 -17.69 16.73
C ASP A 296 -8.30 -16.76 15.99
N MET A 297 -9.60 -16.96 16.22
CA MET A 297 -10.66 -16.16 15.60
C MET A 297 -10.63 -14.69 16.03
N SER A 298 -9.92 -14.32 17.10
CA SER A 298 -9.78 -12.91 17.51
C SER A 298 -8.72 -12.16 16.68
N ASN A 299 -7.94 -12.89 15.87
CA ASN A 299 -6.77 -12.35 15.19
C ASN A 299 -6.55 -12.96 13.80
N ILE A 300 -7.59 -12.94 12.97
CA ILE A 300 -7.53 -13.36 11.57
C ILE A 300 -6.59 -12.47 10.76
N GLY A 301 -5.74 -13.09 9.95
CA GLY A 301 -4.64 -12.44 9.23
C GLY A 301 -4.78 -12.43 7.71
N GLY A 302 -5.62 -13.28 7.12
CA GLY A 302 -5.83 -13.27 5.67
C GLY A 302 -7.03 -14.09 5.20
N LEU A 303 -7.61 -13.63 4.09
CA LEU A 303 -8.70 -14.27 3.35
C LEU A 303 -8.32 -14.29 1.87
N PHE A 304 -8.37 -15.47 1.25
CA PHE A 304 -7.93 -15.68 -0.11
C PHE A 304 -9.01 -16.40 -0.91
N PHE A 305 -9.17 -15.98 -2.17
CA PHE A 305 -10.00 -16.62 -3.17
C PHE A 305 -9.12 -16.97 -4.36
N PHE A 306 -8.92 -18.26 -4.63
CA PHE A 306 -8.02 -18.71 -5.69
C PHE A 306 -8.47 -20.04 -6.30
N LEU A 307 -7.94 -20.36 -7.47
CA LEU A 307 -8.19 -21.62 -8.15
C LEU A 307 -6.98 -22.56 -8.03
N LEU A 308 -7.22 -23.86 -8.18
CA LEU A 308 -6.16 -24.85 -8.30
C LEU A 308 -5.96 -25.20 -9.77
N ASN A 309 -4.77 -24.94 -10.32
CA ASN A 309 -4.36 -25.38 -11.66
C ASN A 309 -5.43 -25.13 -12.75
N SER A 310 -5.76 -23.87 -13.02
CA SER A 310 -6.78 -23.54 -14.02
C SER A 310 -6.29 -23.83 -15.44
N GLU A 311 -6.94 -24.78 -16.12
CA GLU A 311 -6.63 -25.15 -17.52
C GLU A 311 -7.15 -24.11 -18.54
N SER A 312 -8.11 -23.27 -18.12
CA SER A 312 -8.69 -22.20 -18.92
C SER A 312 -8.87 -20.93 -18.09
N GLU A 313 -9.04 -19.77 -18.76
CA GLU A 313 -9.32 -18.54 -18.04
C GLU A 313 -10.70 -18.64 -17.37
N VAL A 314 -10.75 -18.31 -16.09
CA VAL A 314 -11.98 -18.36 -15.30
C VAL A 314 -12.39 -16.96 -14.92
N ARG A 315 -13.69 -16.70 -15.00
CA ARG A 315 -14.28 -15.39 -14.78
C ARG A 315 -15.37 -15.53 -13.74
N LEU A 316 -15.12 -14.95 -12.57
CA LEU A 316 -16.08 -14.88 -11.48
C LEU A 316 -16.33 -13.43 -11.11
N MET A 317 -17.51 -13.12 -10.61
CA MET A 317 -17.76 -11.87 -9.91
C MET A 317 -18.00 -12.17 -8.44
N LEU A 318 -17.40 -11.38 -7.55
CA LEU A 318 -17.52 -11.50 -6.09
C LEU A 318 -18.13 -10.22 -5.53
N ASP A 319 -19.01 -10.37 -4.56
CA ASP A 319 -19.52 -9.24 -3.78
C ASP A 319 -19.97 -9.68 -2.38
N ASN A 320 -20.29 -8.71 -1.52
CA ASN A 320 -20.91 -8.90 -0.22
C ASN A 320 -20.23 -9.96 0.65
N VAL A 321 -18.89 -9.96 0.65
CA VAL A 321 -18.09 -10.75 1.58
C VAL A 321 -18.25 -10.15 2.97
N GLN A 322 -18.84 -10.90 3.89
CA GLN A 322 -19.23 -10.40 5.20
C GLN A 322 -19.20 -11.48 6.28
N LEU A 323 -19.14 -11.03 7.52
CA LEU A 323 -19.29 -11.87 8.70
C LEU A 323 -20.74 -11.77 9.23
N GLU A 324 -21.38 -12.89 9.52
CA GLU A 324 -22.79 -12.90 9.92
C GLU A 324 -22.94 -13.33 11.38
N THR A 325 -23.65 -12.51 12.14
CA THR A 325 -24.20 -12.86 13.46
C THR A 325 -25.65 -13.29 13.28
N ARG A 326 -26.05 -14.41 13.89
CA ARG A 326 -27.42 -14.95 13.82
C ARG A 326 -28.52 -13.93 14.05
#